data_AF-A0A7Y3Q0H1-F1
#
_entry.id   AF-A0A7Y3Q0H1-F1
#
_cell.length_a   1.000
_cell.length_b   1.000
_cell.length_c   1.000
_cell.angle_alpha   90.00
_cell.angle_beta   90.00
_cell.angle_gamma   90.00
#
_symmetry.space_group_name_H-M   'P 1'
#
loop_
_entity.id
_entity.type
_entity.pdbx_description
1 polymer ?
#
loop_
_entity_poly.entity_id
_entity_poly.type
_entity_poly.pdbx_seq_one_letter_code
_entity_poly.pdbx_strand_id
1 'polypeptide(L)'
;MNKSVFKILFNLTKKQPWLEDKVDELQELLFSDCNSEEERELILELLERFTHVSYERFSELINMLVEDIATDPNLEDKTTQVVAMTGDYSSDSAQFVTYALKAPFEKMKWREHITVTNFQRAYKEFNRHGKKHTNIVLVDEFVGSGKTIVGRVNTLKKLFNDNGVTNIKIYVKVIAASSIGVKKAKESDVDLTSYLVLEQGISEHNDAAETARKLALMDRLESILSTSYKNRALPCRGYGGTESLYTRDDGNTPNSVFPIFWWPFFKDNTARETLLIRAMGDA
;
A
#
# COMPACT_ATOMS: atom_id res chain seq x y z
N MET A 1 -18.32 10.33 30.51
CA MET A 1 -17.15 10.35 29.63
C MET A 1 -15.96 10.94 30.40
N ASN A 2 -14.84 10.22 30.50
CA ASN A 2 -13.63 10.70 31.17
C ASN A 2 -13.04 11.90 30.40
N LYS A 3 -12.59 12.94 31.11
CA LYS A 3 -12.01 14.16 30.53
C LYS A 3 -10.80 13.87 29.65
N SER A 4 -10.02 12.83 29.96
CA SER A 4 -8.90 12.37 29.14
C SER A 4 -9.37 11.79 27.80
N VAL A 5 -10.35 10.89 27.83
CA VAL A 5 -10.92 10.22 26.65
C VAL A 5 -11.54 11.24 25.69
N PHE A 6 -12.29 12.21 26.21
CA PHE A 6 -12.83 13.30 25.37
C PHE A 6 -11.73 14.09 24.66
N LYS A 7 -10.65 14.44 25.37
CA LYS A 7 -9.53 15.19 24.79
C LYS A 7 -8.80 14.38 23.71
N ILE A 8 -8.64 13.08 23.92
CA ILE A 8 -8.01 12.18 22.94
C ILE A 8 -8.88 12.09 21.68
N LEU A 9 -10.17 11.77 21.82
CA LEU A 9 -11.11 11.68 20.69
C LEU A 9 -11.22 13.00 19.93
N PHE A 10 -11.31 14.13 20.64
CA PHE A 10 -11.36 15.45 20.01
C PHE A 10 -10.07 15.83 19.26
N ASN A 11 -8.91 15.41 19.76
CA ASN A 11 -7.65 15.62 19.04
C ASN A 11 -7.51 14.67 17.85
N LEU A 12 -8.01 13.43 17.99
CA LEU A 12 -7.99 12.43 16.94
C LEU A 12 -8.81 12.89 15.73
N THR A 13 -10.05 13.37 15.91
CA THR A 13 -10.89 13.85 14.81
C THR A 13 -10.30 15.05 14.07
N LYS A 14 -9.50 15.88 14.75
CA LYS A 14 -8.76 16.97 14.10
C LYS A 14 -7.59 16.48 13.23
N LYS A 15 -6.88 15.45 13.69
CA LYS A 15 -5.73 14.90 12.98
C LYS A 15 -6.14 13.94 11.87
N GLN A 16 -7.27 13.28 12.04
CA GLN A 16 -7.80 12.26 11.15
C GLN A 16 -9.26 12.60 10.80
N PRO A 17 -9.51 13.64 9.99
CA PRO A 17 -10.88 14.07 9.65
C PRO A 17 -11.71 12.99 8.96
N TRP A 18 -11.08 12.04 8.26
CA TRP A 18 -11.74 10.90 7.60
C TRP A 18 -12.47 9.95 8.57
N LEU A 19 -12.23 10.07 9.88
CA LEU A 19 -12.98 9.33 10.90
C LEU A 19 -14.37 9.92 11.18
N GLU A 20 -14.67 11.14 10.70
CA GLU A 20 -15.96 11.80 10.92
C GLU A 20 -17.14 10.98 10.38
N ASP A 21 -16.94 10.31 9.25
CA ASP A 21 -17.95 9.44 8.63
C ASP A 21 -17.92 8.00 9.17
N LYS A 22 -17.16 7.73 10.23
CA LYS A 22 -16.88 6.37 10.76
C LYS A 22 -17.05 6.27 12.27
N VAL A 23 -17.91 7.11 12.83
CA VAL A 23 -18.09 7.23 14.29
C VAL A 23 -18.61 5.94 14.90
N ASP A 24 -19.56 5.27 14.24
CA ASP A 24 -20.15 4.04 14.75
C ASP A 24 -19.12 2.89 14.73
N GLU A 25 -18.37 2.73 13.65
CA GLU A 25 -17.32 1.70 13.55
C GLU A 25 -16.15 1.97 14.50
N LEU A 26 -15.80 3.24 14.71
CA LEU A 26 -14.81 3.63 15.71
C LEU A 26 -15.30 3.32 17.13
N GLN A 27 -16.59 3.56 17.41
CA GLN A 27 -17.19 3.22 18.69
C GLN A 27 -17.16 1.71 18.93
N GLU A 28 -17.56 0.90 17.95
CA GLU A 28 -17.51 -0.57 18.05
C GLU A 28 -16.07 -1.05 18.29
N LEU A 29 -15.09 -0.55 17.54
CA LEU A 29 -13.68 -0.90 17.75
C LEU A 29 -13.20 -0.57 19.17
N LEU A 30 -13.54 0.61 19.69
CA LEU A 30 -13.05 1.07 21.00
C LEU A 30 -13.80 0.45 22.19
N PHE A 31 -15.09 0.16 22.05
CA PHE A 31 -15.94 -0.24 23.19
C PHE A 31 -16.39 -1.69 23.14
N SER A 32 -16.41 -2.32 21.97
CA SER A 32 -16.79 -3.73 21.79
C SER A 32 -15.57 -4.64 21.59
N ASP A 33 -14.59 -4.23 20.77
CA ASP A 33 -13.44 -5.10 20.46
C ASP A 33 -12.30 -5.01 21.49
N CYS A 34 -12.11 -3.81 22.07
CA CYS A 34 -11.13 -3.56 23.12
C CYS A 34 -11.67 -3.98 24.49
N ASN A 35 -10.92 -4.79 25.23
CA ASN A 35 -11.27 -5.28 26.57
C ASN A 35 -10.58 -4.52 27.70
N SER A 36 -9.57 -3.69 27.40
CA SER A 36 -8.84 -2.91 28.40
C SER A 36 -8.60 -1.47 27.95
N GLU A 37 -8.24 -0.61 28.89
CA GLU A 37 -7.86 0.77 28.57
C GLU A 37 -6.56 0.82 27.76
N GLU A 38 -5.60 -0.06 28.02
CA GLU A 38 -4.34 -0.13 27.28
C GLU A 38 -4.54 -0.50 25.81
N GLU A 39 -5.52 -1.38 25.50
CA GLU A 39 -5.90 -1.69 24.13
C GLU A 39 -6.51 -0.48 23.42
N ARG A 40 -7.40 0.25 24.12
CA ARG A 40 -7.99 1.50 23.59
C ARG A 40 -6.93 2.56 23.33
N GLU A 41 -6.00 2.74 24.27
CA GLU A 41 -4.87 3.65 24.12
C GLU A 41 -4.00 3.27 22.92
N LEU A 42 -3.71 1.98 22.73
CA LEU A 42 -2.96 1.51 21.55
C LEU A 42 -3.70 1.81 20.25
N ILE A 43 -5.01 1.52 20.16
CA ILE A 43 -5.80 1.84 18.96
C ILE A 43 -5.78 3.34 18.67
N LEU A 44 -6.00 4.18 19.68
CA LEU A 44 -6.02 5.64 19.52
C LEU A 44 -4.64 6.18 19.09
N GLU A 45 -3.55 5.66 19.66
CA GLU A 45 -2.18 6.00 19.26
C GLU A 45 -1.90 5.63 17.80
N LEU A 46 -2.35 4.44 17.36
CA LEU A 46 -2.20 4.00 15.98
C LEU A 46 -3.03 4.85 15.02
N LEU A 47 -4.29 5.12 15.36
CA LEU A 47 -5.17 5.98 14.56
C LEU A 47 -4.59 7.38 14.39
N GLU A 48 -3.99 7.96 15.44
CA GLU A 48 -3.33 9.26 15.35
C GLU A 48 -2.21 9.30 14.29
N ARG A 49 -1.54 8.17 14.07
CA ARG A 49 -0.43 8.01 13.11
C ARG A 49 -0.85 7.52 11.72
N PHE A 50 -2.13 7.29 11.46
CA PHE A 50 -2.56 6.88 10.12
C PHE A 50 -2.17 7.93 9.07
N THR A 51 -1.64 7.43 7.95
CA THR A 51 -1.55 8.21 6.72
C THR A 51 -2.82 8.00 5.93
N HIS A 52 -3.67 9.01 5.91
CA HIS A 52 -4.85 9.08 5.05
C HIS A 52 -4.52 9.90 3.79
N VAL A 53 -4.78 9.31 2.63
CA VAL A 53 -4.63 9.96 1.33
C VAL A 53 -6.02 10.33 0.81
N SER A 54 -6.38 11.61 0.91
CA SER A 54 -7.62 12.12 0.32
C SER A 54 -7.59 12.09 -1.21
N TYR A 55 -8.72 12.33 -1.86
CA TYR A 55 -8.77 12.49 -3.32
C TYR A 55 -7.81 13.57 -3.85
N GLU A 56 -7.78 14.74 -3.19
CA GLU A 56 -6.90 15.85 -3.56
C GLU A 56 -5.45 15.42 -3.41
N ARG A 57 -5.11 14.79 -2.27
CA ARG A 57 -3.75 14.34 -2.01
C ARG A 57 -3.32 13.23 -2.98
N PHE A 58 -4.22 12.31 -3.33
CA PHE A 58 -3.96 11.28 -4.34
C PHE A 58 -3.67 11.91 -5.70
N SER A 59 -4.47 12.90 -6.12
CA SER A 59 -4.25 13.65 -7.36
C SER A 59 -2.91 14.38 -7.36
N GLU A 60 -2.52 15.02 -6.25
CA GLU A 60 -1.19 15.63 -6.09
C GLU A 60 -0.07 14.59 -6.27
N LEU A 61 -0.15 13.45 -5.57
CA LEU A 61 0.85 12.39 -5.64
C LEU A 61 0.96 11.79 -7.05
N ILE A 62 -0.15 11.69 -7.77
CA ILE A 62 -0.17 11.26 -9.18
C ILE A 62 0.54 12.27 -10.09
N ASN A 63 0.36 13.58 -9.87
CA ASN A 63 1.09 14.60 -10.62
C ASN A 63 2.59 14.57 -10.30
N MET A 64 2.96 14.40 -9.02
CA MET A 64 4.36 14.24 -8.60
C MET A 64 4.99 13.00 -9.26
N LEU A 65 4.25 11.89 -9.35
CA LEU A 65 4.72 10.67 -10.01
C LEU A 65 5.03 10.89 -11.48
N VAL A 66 4.12 11.55 -12.20
CA VAL A 66 4.35 11.87 -13.61
C VAL A 66 5.47 12.88 -13.80
N GLU A 67 5.56 13.91 -12.96
CA GLU A 67 6.63 14.90 -13.03
C GLU A 67 7.99 14.23 -12.83
N ASP A 68 8.12 13.37 -11.83
CA ASP A 68 9.34 12.58 -11.58
C ASP A 68 9.71 11.70 -12.79
N ILE A 69 8.74 11.03 -13.41
CA ILE A 69 9.01 10.24 -14.64
C ILE A 69 9.43 11.14 -15.81
N ALA A 70 8.70 12.23 -16.06
CA ALA A 70 8.89 13.05 -17.25
C ALA A 70 10.14 13.94 -17.17
N THR A 71 10.67 14.18 -15.97
CA THR A 71 11.85 15.01 -15.73
C THR A 71 13.10 14.22 -15.33
N ASP A 72 13.00 12.91 -15.09
CA ASP A 72 14.15 12.04 -14.83
C ASP A 72 15.10 12.04 -16.05
N PRO A 73 16.37 12.45 -15.89
CA PRO A 73 17.31 12.51 -17.00
C PRO A 73 17.67 11.14 -17.61
N ASN A 74 17.30 10.04 -16.95
CA ASN A 74 17.52 8.68 -17.45
C ASN A 74 16.34 8.13 -18.25
N LEU A 75 15.20 8.83 -18.26
CA LEU A 75 13.98 8.42 -18.94
C LEU A 75 13.71 9.31 -20.14
N GLU A 76 13.34 8.69 -21.26
CA GLU A 76 12.86 9.40 -22.45
C GLU A 76 11.51 8.84 -22.86
N ASP A 77 10.60 9.71 -23.28
CA ASP A 77 9.22 9.38 -23.69
C ASP A 77 9.18 8.19 -24.67
N LYS A 78 9.88 8.35 -25.81
CA LYS A 78 9.95 7.38 -26.91
C LYS A 78 10.61 6.02 -26.58
N THR A 79 11.28 5.89 -25.43
CA THR A 79 11.98 4.64 -25.01
C THR A 79 11.43 4.08 -23.69
N THR A 80 10.36 4.64 -23.14
CA THR A 80 9.83 4.23 -21.84
C THR A 80 8.51 3.48 -21.94
N GLN A 81 8.38 2.42 -21.13
CA GLN A 81 7.11 1.77 -20.81
C GLN A 81 6.71 2.14 -19.38
N VAL A 82 5.47 2.57 -19.20
CA VAL A 82 4.85 2.72 -17.87
C VAL A 82 3.93 1.53 -17.67
N VAL A 83 4.27 0.69 -16.70
CA VAL A 83 3.75 -0.67 -16.60
C VAL A 83 3.09 -0.88 -15.25
N ALA A 84 1.81 -1.22 -15.23
CA ALA A 84 1.11 -1.63 -14.03
C ALA A 84 1.79 -2.88 -13.44
N MET A 85 2.06 -2.87 -12.14
CA MET A 85 2.73 -3.97 -11.45
C MET A 85 1.87 -5.23 -11.28
N THR A 86 0.55 -5.13 -11.52
CA THR A 86 -0.36 -6.27 -11.43
C THR A 86 0.11 -7.44 -12.27
N GLY A 87 0.02 -8.64 -11.69
CA GLY A 87 0.42 -9.89 -12.33
C GLY A 87 -0.72 -10.74 -12.85
N ASP A 88 -1.97 -10.42 -12.49
CA ASP A 88 -3.15 -11.13 -12.95
C ASP A 88 -4.03 -10.21 -13.82
N TYR A 89 -5.23 -10.71 -14.15
CA TYR A 89 -6.20 -9.99 -14.98
C TYR A 89 -7.37 -9.44 -14.16
N SER A 90 -7.30 -9.52 -12.83
CA SER A 90 -8.28 -8.90 -11.93
C SER A 90 -8.09 -7.40 -11.88
N SER A 91 -9.12 -6.70 -11.42
CA SER A 91 -9.02 -5.29 -11.05
C SER A 91 -8.01 -5.12 -9.92
N ASP A 92 -7.06 -4.22 -10.09
CA ASP A 92 -5.94 -4.03 -9.16
C ASP A 92 -5.55 -2.55 -9.06
N SER A 93 -5.02 -2.13 -7.91
CA SER A 93 -4.59 -0.75 -7.66
C SER A 93 -3.57 -0.25 -8.68
N ALA A 94 -2.67 -1.12 -9.15
CA ALA A 94 -1.66 -0.75 -10.13
C ALA A 94 -2.29 -0.33 -11.46
N GLN A 95 -3.39 -0.96 -11.87
CA GLN A 95 -4.10 -0.59 -13.09
C GLN A 95 -4.82 0.75 -12.93
N PHE A 96 -5.39 1.00 -11.75
CA PHE A 96 -6.02 2.27 -11.42
C PHE A 96 -5.00 3.43 -11.45
N VAL A 97 -3.86 3.27 -10.78
CA VAL A 97 -2.75 4.23 -10.83
C VAL A 97 -2.33 4.47 -12.27
N THR A 98 -2.06 3.41 -13.02
CA THR A 98 -1.65 3.49 -14.43
C THR A 98 -2.65 4.28 -15.28
N TYR A 99 -3.95 4.13 -15.05
CA TYR A 99 -4.98 4.91 -15.73
C TYR A 99 -4.95 6.39 -15.32
N ALA A 100 -4.79 6.67 -14.03
CA ALA A 100 -4.75 8.02 -13.48
C ALA A 100 -3.57 8.86 -14.01
N LEU A 101 -2.47 8.23 -14.46
CA LEU A 101 -1.30 8.94 -15.01
C LEU A 101 -1.56 9.59 -16.38
N LYS A 102 -2.59 9.17 -17.13
CA LYS A 102 -2.80 9.59 -18.53
C LYS A 102 -2.93 11.11 -18.71
N ALA A 103 -3.82 11.74 -17.94
CA ALA A 103 -4.05 13.17 -18.07
C ALA A 103 -2.84 14.02 -17.61
N PRO A 104 -2.17 13.70 -16.48
CA PRO A 104 -0.90 14.33 -16.13
C PRO A 104 0.19 14.16 -17.20
N PHE A 105 0.37 12.97 -17.80
CA PHE A 105 1.37 12.78 -18.87
C PHE A 105 1.08 13.67 -20.08
N GLU A 106 -0.20 13.78 -20.48
CA GLU A 106 -0.60 14.66 -21.58
C GLU A 106 -0.30 16.14 -21.27
N LYS A 107 -0.52 16.59 -20.02
CA LYS A 107 -0.15 17.95 -19.59
C LYS A 107 1.36 18.22 -19.71
N MET A 108 2.18 17.19 -19.46
CA MET A 108 3.64 17.23 -19.61
C MET A 108 4.10 17.02 -21.07
N LYS A 109 3.17 16.80 -22.01
CA LYS A 109 3.45 16.47 -23.42
C LYS A 109 4.29 15.19 -23.60
N TRP A 110 4.18 14.27 -22.64
CA TRP A 110 4.80 12.94 -22.70
C TRP A 110 3.80 11.99 -23.37
N ARG A 111 3.96 11.72 -24.65
CA ARG A 111 2.95 11.11 -25.55
C ARG A 111 3.42 9.87 -26.30
N GLU A 112 4.73 9.61 -26.33
CA GLU A 112 5.32 8.51 -27.09
C GLU A 112 5.57 7.25 -26.23
N HIS A 113 5.53 7.38 -24.90
CA HIS A 113 5.61 6.26 -23.98
C HIS A 113 4.47 5.28 -24.20
N ILE A 114 4.70 4.03 -23.84
CA ILE A 114 3.67 3.01 -23.88
C ILE A 114 3.16 2.69 -22.48
N THR A 115 1.85 2.66 -22.33
CA THR A 115 1.20 2.20 -21.10
C THR A 115 0.87 0.71 -21.20
N VAL A 116 1.25 -0.07 -20.21
CA VAL A 116 1.03 -1.53 -20.17
C VAL A 116 0.28 -1.92 -18.91
N THR A 117 -0.85 -2.62 -19.04
CA THR A 117 -1.78 -2.88 -17.92
C THR A 117 -1.43 -4.09 -17.06
N ASN A 118 -0.35 -4.81 -17.36
CA ASN A 118 0.11 -5.99 -16.61
C ASN A 118 1.60 -6.22 -16.91
N PHE A 119 2.40 -6.45 -15.88
CA PHE A 119 3.86 -6.53 -16.02
C PHE A 119 4.34 -7.63 -16.97
N GLN A 120 3.62 -8.75 -17.06
CA GLN A 120 3.97 -9.88 -17.93
C GLN A 120 3.89 -9.51 -19.42
N ARG A 121 3.14 -8.46 -19.77
CA ARG A 121 3.01 -7.99 -21.16
C ARG A 121 4.16 -7.10 -21.61
N ALA A 122 5.03 -6.64 -20.72
CA ALA A 122 6.11 -5.70 -21.04
C ALA A 122 7.02 -6.21 -22.17
N TYR A 123 7.40 -7.50 -22.16
CA TYR A 123 8.23 -8.09 -23.22
C TYR A 123 7.49 -8.18 -24.58
N LYS A 124 6.20 -8.53 -24.56
CA LYS A 124 5.38 -8.57 -25.77
C LYS A 124 5.25 -7.18 -26.39
N GLU A 125 5.00 -6.17 -25.55
CA GLU A 125 4.87 -4.78 -25.98
C GLU A 125 6.20 -4.21 -26.48
N PHE A 126 7.31 -4.52 -25.82
CA PHE A 126 8.65 -4.24 -26.32
C PHE A 126 8.85 -4.72 -27.76
N ASN A 127 8.49 -5.98 -28.06
CA ASN A 127 8.61 -6.53 -29.41
C ASN A 127 7.65 -5.87 -30.40
N ARG A 128 6.39 -5.65 -30.01
CA ARG A 128 5.36 -5.03 -30.87
C ARG A 128 5.75 -3.63 -31.34
N HIS A 129 6.48 -2.91 -30.50
CA HIS A 129 6.92 -1.53 -30.75
C HIS A 129 8.37 -1.44 -31.25
N GLY A 130 8.85 -2.46 -31.97
CA GLY A 130 10.15 -2.40 -32.64
C GLY A 130 11.35 -2.41 -31.69
N LYS A 131 11.20 -2.93 -30.46
CA LYS A 131 12.29 -3.14 -29.49
C LYS A 131 12.99 -1.86 -29.02
N LYS A 132 12.31 -0.70 -29.11
CA LYS A 132 12.87 0.60 -28.70
C LYS A 132 12.69 0.95 -27.21
N HIS A 133 11.68 0.37 -26.55
CA HIS A 133 11.32 0.75 -25.18
C HIS A 133 12.12 -0.02 -24.12
N THR A 134 13.36 0.42 -23.89
CA THR A 134 14.32 -0.22 -22.98
C THR A 134 14.19 0.20 -21.52
N ASN A 135 13.47 1.30 -21.24
CA ASN A 135 13.17 1.72 -19.87
C ASN A 135 11.79 1.19 -19.47
N ILE A 136 11.70 0.52 -18.33
CA ILE A 136 10.46 0.01 -17.78
C ILE A 136 10.24 0.66 -16.42
N VAL A 137 9.18 1.45 -16.29
CA VAL A 137 8.75 2.03 -15.02
C VAL A 137 7.55 1.24 -14.52
N LEU A 138 7.76 0.42 -13.50
CA LEU A 138 6.69 -0.27 -12.79
C LEU A 138 5.98 0.70 -11.84
N VAL A 139 4.67 0.76 -11.91
CA VAL A 139 3.84 1.62 -11.06
C VAL A 139 2.80 0.82 -10.29
N ASP A 140 2.56 1.24 -9.06
CA ASP A 140 1.53 0.71 -8.15
C ASP A 140 1.17 1.77 -7.10
N GLU A 141 0.07 1.56 -6.39
CA GLU A 141 -0.36 2.42 -5.30
C GLU A 141 0.48 2.19 -4.05
N PHE A 142 0.61 0.93 -3.61
CA PHE A 142 1.16 0.62 -2.30
C PHE A 142 2.11 -0.57 -2.30
N VAL A 143 3.29 -0.39 -1.68
CA VAL A 143 4.25 -1.47 -1.40
C VAL A 143 4.25 -1.81 0.09
N GLY A 144 3.72 -2.99 0.41
CA GLY A 144 3.82 -3.60 1.74
C GLY A 144 5.20 -4.20 2.01
N SER A 145 5.28 -5.50 2.26
CA SER A 145 6.53 -6.21 2.61
C SER A 145 7.66 -6.20 1.56
N GLY A 146 7.44 -5.62 0.37
CA GLY A 146 8.42 -5.59 -0.72
C GLY A 146 8.62 -6.93 -1.45
N LYS A 147 8.01 -8.04 -1.01
CA LYS A 147 8.16 -9.34 -1.68
C LYS A 147 7.68 -9.32 -3.13
N THR A 148 6.53 -8.67 -3.38
CA THR A 148 5.94 -8.57 -4.73
C THR A 148 6.87 -7.83 -5.68
N ILE A 149 7.34 -6.64 -5.30
CA ILE A 149 8.16 -5.81 -6.18
C ILE A 149 9.47 -6.51 -6.56
N VAL A 150 10.14 -7.15 -5.59
CA VAL A 150 11.37 -7.91 -5.84
C VAL A 150 11.10 -9.08 -6.78
N GLY A 151 10.00 -9.81 -6.55
CA GLY A 151 9.59 -10.90 -7.42
C GLY A 151 9.30 -10.44 -8.85
N ARG A 152 8.60 -9.32 -9.03
CA ARG A 152 8.25 -8.77 -10.35
C ARG A 152 9.47 -8.28 -11.11
N VAL A 153 10.36 -7.53 -10.46
CA VAL A 153 11.61 -7.07 -11.07
C VAL A 153 12.48 -8.25 -11.51
N ASN A 154 12.67 -9.25 -10.65
CA ASN A 154 13.44 -10.44 -10.99
C ASN A 154 12.80 -11.24 -12.14
N THR A 155 11.48 -11.35 -12.17
CA THR A 155 10.75 -12.02 -13.25
C THR A 155 10.96 -11.30 -14.58
N LEU A 156 10.90 -9.96 -14.60
CA LEU A 156 11.16 -9.17 -15.81
C LEU A 156 12.61 -9.27 -16.26
N LYS A 157 13.58 -9.09 -15.36
CA LYS A 157 15.01 -9.23 -15.66
C LYS A 157 15.26 -10.61 -16.31
N LYS A 158 14.72 -11.68 -15.72
CA LYS A 158 14.81 -13.03 -16.27
C LYS A 158 14.15 -13.16 -17.64
N LEU A 159 12.91 -12.70 -17.78
CA LEU A 159 12.14 -12.78 -19.03
C LEU A 159 12.89 -12.14 -20.21
N PHE A 160 13.45 -10.95 -20.01
CA PHE A 160 14.21 -10.27 -21.05
C PHE A 160 15.57 -10.94 -21.33
N ASN A 161 16.29 -11.36 -20.28
CA ASN A 161 17.57 -12.06 -20.42
C ASN A 161 17.44 -13.41 -21.14
N ASP A 162 16.43 -14.22 -20.79
CA ASP A 162 16.14 -15.51 -21.43
C ASP A 162 15.84 -15.35 -22.94
N ASN A 163 15.46 -14.14 -23.36
CA ASN A 163 15.21 -13.78 -24.77
C ASN A 163 16.35 -12.94 -25.39
N GLY A 164 17.53 -12.91 -24.78
CA GLY A 164 18.73 -12.26 -25.33
C GLY A 164 18.73 -10.73 -25.25
N VAL A 165 17.88 -10.12 -24.42
CA VAL A 165 17.80 -8.66 -24.24
C VAL A 165 18.37 -8.28 -22.87
N THR A 166 19.55 -7.66 -22.84
CA THR A 166 20.30 -7.38 -21.61
C THR A 166 20.37 -5.89 -21.24
N ASN A 167 19.85 -5.00 -22.09
CA ASN A 167 19.96 -3.55 -21.95
C ASN A 167 18.68 -2.89 -21.39
N ILE A 168 17.85 -3.64 -20.65
CA ILE A 168 16.65 -3.10 -20.01
C ILE A 168 17.00 -2.47 -18.67
N LYS A 169 16.47 -1.27 -18.42
CA LYS A 169 16.49 -0.63 -17.10
C LYS A 169 15.09 -0.72 -16.49
N ILE A 170 15.01 -1.11 -15.23
CA ILE A 170 13.73 -1.27 -14.52
C ILE A 170 13.72 -0.36 -13.31
N TYR A 171 12.75 0.54 -13.30
CA TYR A 171 12.46 1.47 -12.22
C TYR A 171 11.14 1.07 -11.57
N VAL A 172 11.00 1.28 -10.28
CA VAL A 172 9.75 1.07 -9.54
C VAL A 172 9.37 2.41 -8.90
N LYS A 173 8.23 2.97 -9.29
CA LYS A 173 7.74 4.26 -8.75
C LYS A 173 6.32 4.05 -8.21
N VAL A 174 6.13 4.24 -6.91
CA VAL A 174 4.87 3.95 -6.22
C VAL A 174 4.39 5.12 -5.38
N ILE A 175 3.08 5.20 -5.14
CA ILE A 175 2.51 6.29 -4.33
C ILE A 175 2.96 6.19 -2.87
N ALA A 176 2.87 5.00 -2.29
CA ALA A 176 3.24 4.74 -0.91
C ALA A 176 3.99 3.40 -0.74
N ALA A 177 4.85 3.34 0.27
CA ALA A 177 5.57 2.13 0.63
C ALA A 177 5.80 2.07 2.16
N SER A 178 5.75 0.88 2.74
CA SER A 178 6.23 0.66 4.11
C SER A 178 7.76 0.76 4.17
N SER A 179 8.30 1.18 5.31
CA SER A 179 9.74 1.20 5.61
C SER A 179 10.38 -0.18 5.39
N ILE A 180 9.70 -1.26 5.77
CA ILE A 180 10.09 -2.65 5.50
C ILE A 180 10.20 -2.90 3.99
N GLY A 181 9.21 -2.47 3.21
CA GLY A 181 9.20 -2.61 1.76
C GLY A 181 10.35 -1.86 1.08
N VAL A 182 10.61 -0.63 1.52
CA VAL A 182 11.73 0.20 1.06
C VAL A 182 13.06 -0.46 1.36
N LYS A 183 13.26 -0.93 2.60
CA LYS A 183 14.46 -1.66 3.01
C LYS A 183 14.65 -2.92 2.16
N LYS A 184 13.58 -3.70 1.95
CA LYS A 184 13.64 -4.92 1.15
C LYS A 184 14.00 -4.66 -0.31
N ALA A 185 13.49 -3.57 -0.90
CA ALA A 185 13.83 -3.14 -2.24
C ALA A 185 15.32 -2.83 -2.36
N LYS A 186 15.84 -2.01 -1.44
CA LYS A 186 17.25 -1.62 -1.37
C LYS A 186 18.19 -2.82 -1.21
N GLU A 187 17.87 -3.74 -0.29
CA GLU A 187 18.63 -4.98 -0.08
C GLU A 187 18.64 -5.91 -1.31
N SER A 188 17.65 -5.76 -2.20
CA SER A 188 17.48 -6.59 -3.39
C SER A 188 17.89 -5.88 -4.69
N ASP A 189 18.58 -4.73 -4.59
CA ASP A 189 18.99 -3.91 -5.74
C ASP A 189 17.81 -3.58 -6.69
N VAL A 190 16.68 -3.21 -6.08
CA VAL A 190 15.51 -2.69 -6.78
C VAL A 190 15.50 -1.18 -6.64
N ASP A 191 15.51 -0.49 -7.79
CA ASP A 191 15.38 0.96 -7.89
C ASP A 191 13.93 1.37 -7.57
N LEU A 192 13.67 1.66 -6.30
CA LEU A 192 12.35 2.03 -5.78
C LEU A 192 12.34 3.52 -5.40
N THR A 193 11.41 4.26 -5.98
CA THR A 193 10.98 5.59 -5.52
C THR A 193 9.57 5.48 -4.91
N SER A 194 9.38 6.05 -3.72
CA SER A 194 8.07 6.18 -3.08
C SER A 194 7.86 7.62 -2.61
N TYR A 195 6.66 8.15 -2.77
CA TYR A 195 6.31 9.52 -2.35
C TYR A 195 5.88 9.60 -0.89
N LEU A 196 5.38 8.49 -0.36
CA LEU A 196 5.05 8.32 1.05
C LEU A 196 5.82 7.10 1.58
N VAL A 197 6.55 7.27 2.67
CA VAL A 197 7.20 6.16 3.38
C VAL A 197 6.54 6.03 4.75
N LEU A 198 5.97 4.86 5.02
CA LEU A 198 5.23 4.57 6.24
C LEU A 198 6.11 3.76 7.19
N GLU A 199 6.38 4.31 8.36
CA GLU A 199 7.03 3.59 9.45
C GLU A 199 6.09 2.49 9.99
N GLN A 200 6.67 1.46 10.60
CA GLN A 200 5.93 0.44 11.32
C GLN A 200 5.17 1.08 12.48
N GLY A 201 3.85 0.85 12.53
CA GLY A 201 2.96 1.50 13.47
C GLY A 201 3.30 1.26 14.94
N ILE A 202 4.01 0.17 15.30
CA ILE A 202 4.47 -0.09 16.67
C ILE A 202 5.99 -0.14 16.72
N SER A 203 6.62 -0.98 15.92
CA SER A 203 8.04 -1.36 16.09
C SER A 203 9.05 -0.23 15.86
N GLU A 204 8.74 0.79 15.06
CA GLU A 204 9.66 1.90 14.76
C GLU A 204 9.45 3.14 15.66
N HIS A 205 8.47 3.10 16.56
CA HIS A 205 8.13 4.22 17.44
C HIS A 205 8.39 3.96 18.92
N ASN A 206 8.91 2.78 19.28
CA ASN A 206 9.04 2.35 20.66
C ASN A 206 10.40 1.67 20.89
N ASP A 207 10.86 1.64 22.14
CA ASP A 207 12.00 0.78 22.51
C ASP A 207 11.60 -0.71 22.45
N ALA A 208 12.57 -1.61 22.62
CA ALA A 208 12.35 -3.04 22.48
C ALA A 208 11.34 -3.61 23.50
N ALA A 209 11.33 -3.11 24.73
CA ALA A 209 10.45 -3.60 25.78
C ALA A 209 9.00 -3.14 25.52
N GLU A 210 8.84 -1.87 25.18
CA GLU A 210 7.53 -1.28 24.88
C GLU A 210 6.96 -1.81 23.55
N THR A 211 7.82 -2.05 22.55
CA THR A 211 7.45 -2.74 21.30
C THR A 211 6.89 -4.13 21.61
N ALA A 212 7.60 -4.94 22.40
CA ALA A 212 7.13 -6.28 22.75
C ALA A 212 5.78 -6.24 23.49
N ARG A 213 5.61 -5.28 24.40
CA ARG A 213 4.35 -5.06 25.13
C ARG A 213 3.20 -4.70 24.17
N LYS A 214 3.38 -3.71 23.31
CA LYS A 214 2.35 -3.23 22.37
C LYS A 214 2.01 -4.27 21.29
N LEU A 215 3.00 -5.04 20.83
CA LEU A 215 2.75 -6.14 19.91
C LEU A 215 1.95 -7.26 20.56
N ALA A 216 2.17 -7.56 21.84
CA ALA A 216 1.34 -8.53 22.57
C ALA A 216 -0.11 -8.04 22.74
N LEU A 217 -0.32 -6.73 22.97
CA LEU A 217 -1.66 -6.13 22.98
C LEU A 217 -2.33 -6.24 21.61
N MET A 218 -1.59 -5.97 20.52
CA MET A 218 -2.10 -6.13 19.16
C MET A 218 -2.45 -7.59 18.82
N ASP A 219 -1.61 -8.55 19.21
CA ASP A 219 -1.90 -9.98 19.03
C ASP A 219 -3.19 -10.38 19.74
N ARG A 220 -3.40 -9.86 20.96
CA ARG A 220 -4.65 -10.09 21.66
C ARG A 220 -5.80 -9.47 20.89
N LEU A 221 -5.71 -8.20 20.47
CA LEU A 221 -6.76 -7.55 19.67
C LEU A 221 -7.12 -8.40 18.44
N GLU A 222 -6.13 -8.84 17.67
CA GLU A 222 -6.33 -9.66 16.48
C GLU A 222 -6.81 -11.10 16.79
N SER A 223 -6.64 -11.60 18.03
CA SER A 223 -7.09 -12.95 18.42
C SER A 223 -8.61 -13.14 18.44
N ILE A 224 -9.39 -12.04 18.41
CA ILE A 224 -10.85 -12.10 18.30
C ILE A 224 -11.32 -12.31 16.87
N LEU A 225 -10.42 -12.16 15.89
CA LEU A 225 -10.73 -12.26 14.48
C LEU A 225 -10.72 -13.72 14.02
N SER A 226 -11.47 -14.04 12.98
CA SER A 226 -11.36 -15.35 12.33
C SER A 226 -9.94 -15.56 11.82
N THR A 227 -9.35 -16.72 12.05
CA THR A 227 -7.97 -17.02 11.63
C THR A 227 -7.80 -17.16 10.12
N SER A 228 -8.90 -17.28 9.37
CA SER A 228 -8.87 -17.39 7.92
C SER A 228 -10.20 -17.08 7.25
N TYR A 229 -10.16 -16.67 5.98
CA TYR A 229 -11.32 -16.55 5.10
C TYR A 229 -11.00 -17.20 3.75
N LYS A 230 -11.82 -18.15 3.27
CA LYS A 230 -11.63 -18.86 1.98
C LYS A 230 -10.18 -19.31 1.72
N ASN A 231 -9.58 -20.01 2.68
CA ASN A 231 -8.19 -20.50 2.66
C ASN A 231 -7.08 -19.42 2.71
N ARG A 232 -7.42 -18.15 2.94
CA ARG A 232 -6.44 -17.10 3.21
C ARG A 232 -6.34 -16.89 4.71
N ALA A 233 -5.14 -17.01 5.24
CA ALA A 233 -4.87 -16.78 6.66
C ALA A 233 -4.99 -15.29 7.00
N LEU A 234 -5.40 -14.99 8.23
CA LEU A 234 -5.34 -13.65 8.81
C LEU A 234 -3.90 -13.12 8.72
N PRO A 235 -3.65 -11.98 8.06
CA PRO A 235 -2.31 -11.42 7.98
C PRO A 235 -1.99 -10.66 9.27
N CYS A 236 -1.72 -11.39 10.35
CA CYS A 236 -1.47 -10.81 11.67
C CYS A 236 -0.39 -9.73 11.63
N ARG A 237 -0.66 -8.59 12.28
CA ARG A 237 0.19 -7.38 12.28
C ARG A 237 0.42 -6.77 10.89
N GLY A 238 -0.44 -7.10 9.93
CA GLY A 238 -0.26 -6.77 8.51
C GLY A 238 0.66 -7.77 7.80
N TYR A 239 0.37 -8.03 6.52
CA TYR A 239 1.07 -9.03 5.72
C TYR A 239 2.59 -8.80 5.67
N GLY A 240 3.32 -9.74 6.27
CA GLY A 240 4.78 -9.67 6.39
C GLY A 240 5.27 -8.87 7.60
N GLY A 241 4.41 -8.61 8.59
CA GLY A 241 4.74 -7.84 9.79
C GLY A 241 4.98 -6.37 9.49
N THR A 242 4.27 -5.83 8.50
CA THR A 242 4.48 -4.46 8.00
C THR A 242 3.94 -3.39 8.93
N GLU A 243 2.96 -3.74 9.77
CA GLU A 243 2.37 -2.83 10.76
C GLU A 243 1.89 -1.51 10.12
N SER A 244 1.39 -1.56 8.88
CA SER A 244 1.14 -0.33 8.12
C SER A 244 -0.11 0.39 8.63
N LEU A 245 -0.04 1.72 8.65
CA LEU A 245 -1.14 2.61 9.01
C LEU A 245 -1.46 3.49 7.81
N TYR A 246 -2.17 2.90 6.84
CA TYR A 246 -2.45 3.51 5.54
C TYR A 246 -3.92 3.35 5.16
N THR A 247 -4.50 4.41 4.63
CA THR A 247 -5.78 4.34 3.94
C THR A 247 -5.86 5.45 2.89
N ARG A 248 -6.76 5.29 1.92
CA ARG A 248 -7.10 6.34 0.98
C ARG A 248 -8.60 6.37 0.74
N ASP A 249 -9.11 7.50 0.28
CA ASP A 249 -10.50 7.60 -0.14
C ASP A 249 -10.80 6.61 -1.28
N ASP A 250 -11.93 5.91 -1.16
CA ASP A 250 -12.41 4.86 -2.08
C ASP A 250 -11.34 3.82 -2.47
N GLY A 251 -10.39 3.56 -1.57
CA GLY A 251 -9.36 2.55 -1.74
C GLY A 251 -9.73 1.19 -1.15
N ASN A 252 -9.24 0.12 -1.78
CA ASN A 252 -9.24 -1.19 -1.15
C ASN A 252 -8.11 -1.23 -0.11
N THR A 253 -8.42 -1.48 1.16
CA THR A 253 -7.42 -1.45 2.24
C THR A 253 -6.33 -2.50 2.01
N PRO A 254 -5.02 -2.15 1.94
CA PRO A 254 -3.97 -3.13 1.75
C PRO A 254 -3.91 -4.15 2.90
N ASN A 255 -3.63 -5.43 2.59
CA ASN A 255 -3.46 -6.46 3.62
C ASN A 255 -2.24 -6.28 4.52
N SER A 256 -1.41 -5.27 4.23
CA SER A 256 -0.28 -4.83 5.04
C SER A 256 -0.70 -3.93 6.22
N VAL A 257 -1.93 -3.43 6.20
CA VAL A 257 -2.55 -2.71 7.33
C VAL A 257 -3.00 -3.72 8.38
N PHE A 258 -2.89 -3.37 9.66
CA PHE A 258 -3.35 -4.23 10.76
C PHE A 258 -4.79 -4.72 10.53
N PRO A 259 -5.03 -6.05 10.51
CA PRO A 259 -6.36 -6.63 10.33
C PRO A 259 -7.43 -6.13 11.29
N ILE A 260 -7.07 -5.71 12.50
CA ILE A 260 -8.05 -5.16 13.46
C ILE A 260 -8.84 -3.99 12.87
N PHE A 261 -8.31 -3.25 11.90
CA PHE A 261 -9.02 -2.13 11.27
C PHE A 261 -9.98 -2.53 10.15
N TRP A 262 -9.83 -3.70 9.51
CA TRP A 262 -10.57 -4.04 8.28
C TRP A 262 -11.09 -5.47 8.18
N TRP A 263 -10.66 -6.38 9.06
CA TRP A 263 -11.08 -7.78 8.99
C TRP A 263 -12.54 -7.91 9.47
N PRO A 264 -13.47 -8.38 8.63
CA PRO A 264 -14.90 -8.23 8.87
C PRO A 264 -15.54 -9.43 9.59
N PHE A 265 -14.73 -10.36 10.11
CA PHE A 265 -15.24 -11.56 10.76
C PHE A 265 -14.58 -11.80 12.12
N PHE A 266 -15.43 -11.97 13.14
CA PHE A 266 -14.99 -12.50 14.42
C PHE A 266 -14.62 -13.98 14.32
N LYS A 267 -14.01 -14.51 15.39
CA LYS A 267 -13.54 -15.90 15.49
C LYS A 267 -14.65 -16.94 15.28
N ASP A 268 -15.88 -16.60 15.62
CA ASP A 268 -17.08 -17.42 15.40
C ASP A 268 -17.68 -17.25 13.98
N ASN A 269 -17.02 -16.46 13.12
CA ASN A 269 -17.43 -16.07 11.78
C ASN A 269 -18.67 -15.15 11.71
N THR A 270 -19.08 -14.56 12.83
CA THR A 270 -20.08 -13.49 12.80
C THR A 270 -19.47 -12.23 12.17
N ALA A 271 -20.33 -11.41 11.56
CA ALA A 271 -19.93 -10.18 10.91
C ALA A 271 -19.46 -9.15 11.95
N ARG A 272 -18.48 -8.34 11.57
CA ARG A 272 -17.91 -7.27 12.37
C ARG A 272 -18.01 -5.95 11.61
N GLU A 273 -18.37 -4.89 12.33
CA GLU A 273 -18.28 -3.52 11.83
C GLU A 273 -16.81 -3.08 11.82
N THR A 274 -16.34 -2.59 10.68
CA THR A 274 -14.92 -2.33 10.45
C THR A 274 -14.68 -0.89 10.02
N LEU A 275 -13.65 -0.27 10.61
CA LEU A 275 -13.27 1.09 10.27
C LEU A 275 -12.84 1.23 8.79
N LEU A 276 -12.14 0.24 8.25
CA LEU A 276 -11.60 0.24 6.91
C LEU A 276 -12.18 -0.93 6.10
N ILE A 277 -12.36 -0.73 4.80
CA ILE A 277 -12.98 -1.74 3.94
C ILE A 277 -11.90 -2.41 3.10
N ARG A 278 -11.87 -3.75 3.15
CA ARG A 278 -11.13 -4.58 2.19
C ARG A 278 -12.11 -5.49 1.45
N ALA A 279 -12.00 -5.54 0.13
CA ALA A 279 -12.67 -6.55 -0.67
C ALA A 279 -12.11 -7.93 -0.30
N MET A 280 -12.92 -8.74 0.40
CA MET A 280 -12.47 -10.06 0.91
C MET A 280 -12.23 -11.10 -0.19
N GLY A 281 -12.67 -10.82 -1.44
CA GLY A 281 -12.21 -11.55 -2.62
C GLY A 281 -10.70 -11.42 -2.86
N ASP A 282 -10.06 -10.38 -2.31
CA ASP A 282 -8.65 -10.05 -2.45
C ASP A 282 -7.86 -10.22 -1.13
N ALA A 283 -8.54 -10.51 -0.01
CA ALA A 283 -7.99 -10.82 1.32
C ALA A 283 -6.65 -11.58 1.29
#